data_AF-B3GY70-F1
#
_entry.id   AF-B3GY70-F1
#
_cell.length_a   1.000
_cell.length_b   1.000
_cell.length_c   1.000
_cell.angle_alpha   90.00
_cell.angle_beta   90.00
_cell.angle_gamma   90.00
#
_symmetry.space_group_name_H-M   'P 1'
#
loop_
_entity.id
_entity.type
_entity.pdbx_description
1 polymer ?
#
loop_
_entity_poly.entity_id
_entity_poly.type
_entity_poly.pdbx_seq_one_letter_code
_entity_poly.pdbx_strand_id
1 'polypeptide(L)' 'MQATLTINEEKTLEREFGNLLKIQDNYPKYVVTMDEFEGNTFEGVQCLSLREFLKKFNSTIKN' A
#
# COMPACT_ATOMS: atom_id res chain seq x y z
N MET A 1 3.37 -4.44 -5.75
CA MET A 1 3.43 -3.83 -4.41
C MET A 1 4.62 -2.90 -4.36
N GLN A 2 4.53 -1.85 -3.57
CA GLN A 2 5.64 -0.96 -3.24
C GLN A 2 5.72 -0.73 -1.73
N ALA A 3 6.84 -0.20 -1.23
CA ALA A 3 7.02 0.14 0.18
C ALA A 3 7.83 1.43 0.35
N THR A 4 7.48 2.23 1.37
CA THR A 4 8.14 3.50 1.69
C THR A 4 8.13 3.76 3.19
N LEU A 5 8.98 4.68 3.66
CA LEU A 5 8.94 5.16 5.04
C LEU A 5 7.72 6.06 5.27
N THR A 6 7.50 7.05 4.40
CA THR A 6 6.41 8.02 4.49
C THR A 6 5.76 8.26 3.13
N ILE A 7 4.52 8.74 3.12
CA ILE A 7 3.77 9.15 1.91
C ILE A 7 3.36 10.63 1.95
N ASN A 8 3.95 11.43 2.84
CA ASN A 8 3.56 12.83 3.03
C ASN A 8 4.08 13.76 1.94
N GLU A 9 5.04 13.30 1.14
CA GLU A 9 5.59 14.06 0.01
C GLU A 9 4.94 13.62 -1.30
N GLU A 10 4.48 14.60 -2.09
CA GLU A 10 3.86 14.39 -3.41
C GLU A 10 4.71 13.52 -4.33
N LYS A 11 6.02 13.78 -4.40
CA LYS A 11 6.96 12.98 -5.21
C LYS A 11 6.99 11.51 -4.80
N THR A 12 6.83 11.24 -3.51
CA THR A 12 6.78 9.86 -3.00
C THR A 12 5.45 9.21 -3.34
N LEU A 13 4.33 9.93 -3.22
CA LEU A 13 3.02 9.47 -3.68
C LEU A 13 3.06 9.10 -5.17
N GLU A 14 3.54 9.99 -6.03
CA GLU A 14 3.63 9.74 -7.48
C GLU A 14 4.48 8.51 -7.80
N ARG A 15 5.62 8.34 -7.10
CA ARG A 15 6.53 7.19 -7.30
C ARG A 15 5.87 5.87 -6.89
N GLU A 16 5.23 5.82 -5.73
CA GLU A 16 4.68 4.57 -5.19
C GLU A 16 3.36 4.18 -5.86
N PHE A 17 2.46 5.15 -6.09
CA PHE A 17 1.16 4.89 -6.68
C PHE A 17 1.21 4.86 -8.21
N GLY A 18 1.93 5.79 -8.84
CA GLY A 18 1.94 5.95 -10.29
C GLY A 18 2.45 4.72 -11.05
N ASN A 19 3.43 4.00 -10.49
CA ASN A 19 3.90 2.75 -11.10
C ASN A 19 2.84 1.64 -11.04
N LEU A 20 2.07 1.58 -9.95
CA LEU A 20 1.02 0.57 -9.76
C LEU A 20 -0.20 0.84 -10.64
N LEU A 21 -0.56 2.12 -10.83
CA LEU A 21 -1.68 2.53 -11.68
C LEU A 21 -1.45 2.27 -13.17
N LYS A 22 -0.19 2.21 -13.61
CA LYS A 22 0.16 1.84 -15.00
C LYS A 22 -0.07 0.36 -15.31
N ILE A 23 -0.22 -0.50 -14.30
CA ILE A 23 -0.39 -1.93 -14.48
C ILE A 23 -1.87 -2.24 -14.63
N GLN A 24 -2.29 -2.55 -15.86
CA GLN A 24 -3.67 -2.88 -16.20
C GLN A 24 -3.94 -4.37 -16.00
N ASP A 25 -4.06 -4.78 -14.74
CA ASP A 25 -4.51 -6.11 -14.34
C ASP A 25 -5.52 -6.03 -13.18
N ASN A 26 -6.15 -7.18 -12.89
CA ASN A 26 -7.10 -7.32 -11.78
C ASN A 26 -6.42 -7.82 -10.49
N TYR A 27 -5.09 -7.74 -10.39
CA TYR A 27 -4.38 -8.19 -9.20
C TYR A 27 -4.41 -7.11 -8.11
N PRO A 28 -4.59 -7.47 -6.83
CA PRO A 28 -4.57 -6.51 -5.72
C PRO A 28 -3.24 -5.75 -5.64
N LYS A 29 -3.33 -4.42 -5.57
CA LYS A 29 -2.16 -3.51 -5.52
C LYS A 29 -2.03 -2.91 -4.13
N TYR A 30 -0.79 -2.78 -3.66
CA TYR A 30 -0.47 -2.37 -2.29
C TYR A 30 0.69 -1.37 -2.27
N VAL A 31 0.55 -0.34 -1.44
CA VAL A 31 1.65 0.48 -0.92
C VAL A 31 1.71 0.25 0.59
N VAL A 32 2.88 -0.15 1.10
CA VAL A 32 3.11 -0.35 2.53
C VAL A 32 3.96 0.79 3.07
N THR A 33 3.50 1.48 4.12
CA THR A 33 4.18 2.64 4.72
C THR A 33 4.42 2.46 6.22
N MET A 34 5.36 3.20 6.82
CA MET A 34 5.48 3.27 8.29
C MET A 34 4.48 4.26 8.90
N ASP A 35 3.96 5.19 8.11
CA ASP A 35 2.93 6.13 8.57
C ASP A 35 1.61 5.40 8.85
N GLU A 36 0.90 5.87 9.87
CA GLU A 36 -0.52 5.53 10.04
C GLU A 36 -1.33 6.38 9.06
N PHE A 37 -2.25 5.74 8.33
CA PHE A 37 -3.06 6.40 7.33
C PHE A 37 -4.50 5.91 7.44
N GLU A 38 -5.44 6.84 7.53
CA GLU A 38 -6.88 6.53 7.68
C GLU A 38 -7.55 6.24 6.31
N GLY A 39 -6.91 6.63 5.20
CA GLY A 39 -7.40 6.37 3.84
C GLY A 39 -6.98 4.99 3.32
N ASN A 40 -7.84 3.98 3.38
CA ASN A 40 -7.41 2.62 3.03
C ASN A 40 -7.06 2.40 1.55
N THR A 41 -7.41 3.32 0.65
CA THR A 41 -7.20 3.16 -0.80
C THR A 41 -6.99 4.49 -1.54
N PHE A 42 -6.11 4.51 -2.52
CA PHE A 42 -5.97 5.55 -3.54
C PHE A 42 -6.11 4.92 -4.92
N GLU A 43 -7.12 5.32 -5.71
CA GLU A 43 -7.39 4.77 -7.05
C GLU A 43 -7.40 3.22 -7.10
N GLY A 44 -7.94 2.57 -6.06
CA GLY A 44 -7.99 1.10 -5.96
C GLY A 44 -6.68 0.44 -5.49
N VAL A 45 -5.59 1.20 -5.34
CA VAL A 45 -4.36 0.75 -4.67
C VAL A 45 -4.57 0.84 -3.15
N GLN A 46 -4.40 -0.29 -2.45
CA GLN A 46 -4.56 -0.34 -1.00
C GLN A 46 -3.32 0.26 -0.32
N CYS A 47 -3.52 1.23 0.57
CA CYS A 47 -2.45 1.79 1.39
C CYS A 47 -2.54 1.18 2.80
N LEU A 48 -1.48 0.53 3.25
CA LEU A 48 -1.44 -0.13 4.55
C LEU A 48 -0.24 0.38 5.35
N SER A 49 -0.44 0.61 6.65
CA SER A 49 0.71 0.68 7.55
C SER A 49 1.39 -0.69 7.63
N LEU A 50 2.69 -0.72 7.94
CA LEU A 50 3.44 -1.97 8.12
C LEU A 50 2.75 -2.88 9.14
N ARG A 51 2.19 -2.31 10.20
CA ARG A 51 1.44 -3.04 11.23
C ARG A 51 0.21 -3.74 10.64
N GLU A 52 -0.60 -3.04 9.84
CA GLU A 52 -1.77 -3.62 9.20
C GLU A 52 -1.39 -4.69 8.18
N PHE A 53 -0.33 -4.46 7.40
CA PHE A 53 0.20 -5.44 6.46
C PHE A 53 0.60 -6.76 7.15
N LEU A 54 1.38 -6.65 8.24
CA LEU A 54 1.83 -7.83 9.00
C LEU A 54 0.67 -8.55 9.70
N LYS A 55 -0.32 -7.83 10.22
CA LYS A 55 -1.53 -8.44 10.79
C LYS A 55 -2.28 -9.27 9.74
N LYS A 56 -2.46 -8.71 8.53
CA LYS A 56 -3.15 -9.38 7.41
C LYS A 56 -2.42 -10.65 6.93
N PHE A 57 -1.09 -10.64 6.93
CA PHE A 57 -0.29 -11.83 6.64
C PHE A 57 -0.38 -12.88 7.74
N ASN A 58 -0.23 -12.47 9.01
CA ASN A 58 -0.26 -13.39 10.13
C ASN A 58 -1.64 -14.00 10.38
N SER A 59 -2.73 -13.28 10.07
CA SER A 59 -4.08 -13.85 10.10
C SER A 59 -4.30 -14.91 9.02
N THR A 60 -3.55 -14.84 7.92
CA THR A 60 -3.64 -15.81 6.82
C THR A 60 -2.94 -17.13 7.15
N ILE A 61 -1.91 -17.13 8.01
CA ILE A 61 -1.16 -18.34 8.40
C ILE A 61 -1.85 -19.12 9.54
N LYS A 62 -2.80 -18.49 10.25
CA LYS A 62 -3.48 -19.11 11.41
C LYS A 62 -4.75 -19.90 11.06
N ASN A 63 -5.06 -20.09 9.78
CA ASN A 63 -6.20 -20.89 9.31
C ASN A 63 -5.73 -22.08 8.47
#